data_AF-A0A0P6XEA1-F1
#
_entry.id   AF-A0A0P6XEA1-F1
#
_cell.length_a   1.000
_cell.length_b   1.000
_cell.length_c   1.000
_cell.angle_alpha   90.00
_cell.angle_beta   90.00
_cell.angle_gamma   90.00
#
_symmetry.space_group_name_H-M   'P 1'
#
loop_
_entity.id
_entity.type
_entity.pdbx_description
1 polymer ?
#
loop_
_entity_poly.entity_id
_entity_poly.type
_entity_poly.pdbx_seq_one_letter_code
_entity_poly.pdbx_strand_id
1 'polypeptide(L)'
;MSHKLPAWHTELRRNQTLHQWGFRWHSQRRLSRTPARSDGLISLGTCPSLTTRHGRASLVFDPSQPHDLWLDFCNDPDQPRLHCEPTFAALSEVYQRYFQRFNGQPNSNGMQMLAQVVQLRAQLNTVGLDSILGAGYQQFQLFLGLIDEDGIVGLENSMVFNPWLDLHPLAIDSASGCGYSQYLTAYSGSILTMEFNRDYTADDVALCLARIAYQPVAEQANIQRWQMQNPESIAACLPLDVPFDVLGTFQHAAWGWWQTAEAAQALAAAGDSNAAIIAHLLA
;
A
#
# COMPACT_ATOMS: atom_id res chain seq x y z
N MET A 1 -33.56 -8.41 -9.31
CA MET A 1 -33.29 -9.17 -10.55
C MET A 1 -32.30 -10.28 -10.23
N SER A 2 -32.43 -11.49 -10.81
CA SER A 2 -31.41 -12.53 -10.65
C SER A 2 -30.27 -12.23 -11.63
N HIS A 3 -29.10 -11.86 -11.11
CA HIS A 3 -27.92 -11.65 -11.94
C HIS A 3 -27.42 -13.01 -12.43
N LYS A 4 -27.39 -13.21 -13.75
CA LYS A 4 -26.79 -14.40 -14.35
C LYS A 4 -25.28 -14.31 -14.17
N LEU A 5 -24.72 -15.21 -13.37
CA LEU A 5 -23.27 -15.25 -13.13
C LEU A 5 -22.53 -15.71 -14.40
N PRO A 6 -21.33 -15.18 -14.67
CA PRO A 6 -20.53 -15.60 -15.81
C PRO A 6 -20.11 -17.08 -15.73
N ALA A 7 -19.79 -17.67 -16.89
CA ALA A 7 -19.33 -19.06 -16.98
C ALA A 7 -18.05 -19.29 -16.15
N TRP A 8 -17.09 -18.36 -16.25
CA TRP A 8 -15.81 -18.40 -15.53
C TRP A 8 -15.99 -18.53 -14.01
N HIS A 9 -17.05 -17.96 -13.42
CA HIS A 9 -17.29 -18.09 -11.97
C HIS A 9 -17.54 -19.55 -11.58
N THR A 10 -18.26 -20.30 -12.41
CA THR A 10 -18.50 -21.73 -12.17
C THR A 10 -17.22 -22.54 -12.29
N GLU A 11 -16.35 -22.19 -13.24
CA GLU A 11 -15.06 -22.85 -13.46
C GLU A 11 -14.11 -22.62 -12.28
N LEU A 12 -13.90 -21.36 -11.88
CA LEU A 12 -13.06 -21.00 -10.74
C LEU A 12 -13.59 -21.62 -9.44
N ARG A 13 -14.91 -21.61 -9.22
CA ARG A 13 -15.54 -22.22 -8.05
C ARG A 13 -15.32 -23.73 -7.97
N ARG A 14 -15.08 -24.42 -9.09
CA ARG A 14 -14.79 -25.87 -9.10
C ARG A 14 -13.31 -26.20 -8.93
N ASN A 15 -12.43 -25.21 -9.04
CA ASN A 15 -10.99 -25.40 -8.90
C ASN A 15 -10.61 -25.71 -7.44
N GLN A 16 -10.16 -26.94 -7.18
CA GLN A 16 -9.83 -27.41 -5.83
C GLN A 16 -8.64 -26.66 -5.22
N THR A 17 -7.66 -26.26 -6.02
CA THR A 17 -6.48 -25.52 -5.55
C THR A 17 -6.86 -24.17 -4.95
N LEU A 18 -7.78 -23.43 -5.56
CA LEU A 18 -8.29 -22.17 -4.99
C LEU A 18 -8.96 -22.40 -3.62
N HIS A 19 -9.71 -23.49 -3.44
CA HIS A 19 -10.28 -23.82 -2.14
C HIS A 19 -9.20 -24.17 -1.10
N GLN A 20 -8.16 -24.90 -1.50
CA GLN A 20 -7.03 -25.23 -0.63
C GLN A 20 -6.25 -23.98 -0.18
N TRP A 21 -6.14 -22.97 -1.05
CA TRP A 21 -5.56 -21.66 -0.74
C TRP A 21 -6.45 -20.78 0.14
N GLY A 22 -7.68 -21.22 0.42
CA GLY A 22 -8.59 -20.57 1.34
C GLY A 22 -9.68 -19.74 0.68
N PHE A 23 -9.78 -19.68 -0.66
CA PHE A 23 -10.87 -18.96 -1.32
C PHE A 23 -12.23 -19.62 -1.01
N ARG A 24 -13.16 -18.85 -0.45
CA ARG A 24 -14.51 -19.29 -0.08
C ARG A 24 -15.56 -18.58 -0.92
N TRP A 25 -16.11 -19.31 -1.87
CA TRP A 25 -17.18 -18.84 -2.75
C TRP A 25 -18.54 -18.85 -2.04
N HIS A 26 -19.34 -17.81 -2.28
CA HIS A 26 -20.72 -17.77 -1.80
C HIS A 26 -21.57 -18.82 -2.52
N SER A 27 -22.54 -19.38 -1.81
CA SER A 27 -23.50 -20.30 -2.42
C SER A 27 -24.43 -19.54 -3.38
N GLN A 28 -24.96 -20.22 -4.39
CA GLN A 28 -25.98 -19.64 -5.29
C GLN A 28 -27.17 -19.07 -4.52
N ARG A 29 -27.58 -19.72 -3.42
CA ARG A 29 -28.64 -19.24 -2.52
C ARG A 29 -28.28 -17.92 -1.84
N ARG A 30 -27.01 -17.73 -1.47
CA ARG A 30 -26.52 -16.47 -0.89
C ARG A 30 -26.48 -15.39 -1.97
N LEU A 31 -25.92 -15.69 -3.14
CA LEU A 31 -25.82 -14.75 -4.25
C LEU A 31 -27.18 -14.26 -4.76
N SER A 32 -28.19 -15.13 -4.81
CA SER A 32 -29.55 -14.73 -5.22
C SER A 32 -30.30 -13.85 -4.22
N ARG A 33 -29.81 -13.78 -2.97
CA ARG A 33 -30.39 -13.00 -1.87
C ARG A 33 -29.53 -11.82 -1.45
N THR A 34 -28.27 -11.78 -1.87
CA THR A 34 -27.36 -10.69 -1.54
C THR A 34 -27.66 -9.56 -2.51
N PRO A 35 -28.23 -8.43 -2.06
CA PRO A 35 -28.36 -7.27 -2.93
C PRO A 35 -26.96 -6.86 -3.40
N ALA A 36 -26.87 -6.28 -4.61
CA ALA A 36 -25.66 -5.59 -5.00
C ALA A 36 -25.29 -4.57 -3.92
N ARG A 37 -23.98 -4.37 -3.72
CA ARG A 37 -23.48 -3.31 -2.84
C ARG A 37 -23.94 -1.94 -3.34
N SER A 38 -23.74 -0.90 -2.54
CA SER A 38 -24.07 0.48 -2.91
C SER A 38 -23.39 0.93 -4.22
N ASP A 39 -22.23 0.35 -4.53
CA ASP A 39 -21.46 0.54 -5.77
C ASP A 39 -21.92 -0.34 -6.95
N GLY A 40 -22.98 -1.15 -6.79
CA GLY A 40 -23.49 -2.05 -7.81
C GLY A 40 -22.73 -3.38 -7.94
N LEU A 41 -21.65 -3.60 -7.18
CA LEU A 41 -20.84 -4.80 -7.25
C LEU A 41 -21.46 -5.96 -6.45
N ILE A 42 -21.19 -7.18 -6.91
CA ILE A 42 -21.62 -8.42 -6.28
C ILE A 42 -20.40 -9.12 -5.69
N SER A 43 -20.36 -9.29 -4.37
CA SER A 43 -19.38 -10.18 -3.74
C SER A 43 -19.65 -11.62 -4.19
N LEU A 44 -18.65 -12.27 -4.77
CA LEU A 44 -18.68 -13.68 -5.18
C LEU A 44 -18.17 -14.62 -4.09
N GLY A 45 -17.35 -14.10 -3.18
CA GLY A 45 -16.71 -14.86 -2.14
C GLY A 45 -15.72 -14.03 -1.37
N THR A 46 -15.08 -14.66 -0.40
CA THR A 46 -14.01 -14.07 0.42
C THR A 46 -12.81 -14.99 0.41
N CYS A 47 -11.62 -14.45 0.55
CA CYS A 47 -10.44 -15.25 0.84
C CYS A 47 -10.04 -15.02 2.30
N PRO A 48 -10.47 -15.86 3.26
CA PRO A 48 -10.14 -15.72 4.68
C PRO A 48 -8.66 -15.77 5.05
N SER A 49 -7.77 -16.24 4.16
CA SER A 49 -6.32 -16.01 4.32
C SER A 49 -5.93 -14.53 4.16
N LEU A 50 -6.86 -13.69 3.70
CA LEU A 50 -6.74 -12.25 3.45
C LEU A 50 -7.57 -11.45 4.46
N THR A 51 -7.42 -11.78 5.73
CA THR A 51 -7.98 -10.96 6.80
C THR A 51 -6.92 -9.97 7.23
N THR A 52 -7.11 -8.69 6.94
CA THR A 52 -6.54 -7.67 7.82
C THR A 52 -7.47 -7.54 9.02
N ARG A 53 -7.01 -6.91 10.09
CA ARG A 53 -7.88 -6.63 11.25
C ARG A 53 -9.09 -5.75 10.87
N HIS A 54 -8.99 -5.04 9.74
CA HIS A 54 -9.95 -4.06 9.26
C HIS A 54 -10.88 -4.59 8.16
N GLY A 55 -10.55 -5.71 7.52
CA GLY A 55 -11.35 -6.21 6.39
C GLY A 55 -11.03 -7.64 5.97
N ARG A 56 -11.94 -8.21 5.17
CA ARG A 56 -11.70 -9.48 4.47
C ARG A 56 -11.59 -9.20 3.00
N ALA A 57 -10.50 -9.58 2.35
CA ALA A 57 -10.46 -9.42 0.91
C ALA A 57 -11.53 -10.31 0.26
N SER A 58 -12.23 -9.73 -0.70
CA SER A 58 -13.35 -10.34 -1.39
C SER A 58 -13.15 -10.31 -2.89
N LEU A 59 -13.63 -11.37 -3.53
CA LEU A 59 -13.77 -11.40 -4.97
C LEU A 59 -15.08 -10.71 -5.30
N VAL A 60 -15.02 -9.66 -6.10
CA VAL A 60 -16.19 -8.87 -6.48
C VAL A 60 -16.34 -8.85 -8.00
N PHE A 61 -17.60 -8.78 -8.40
CA PHE A 61 -18.04 -8.86 -9.78
C PHE A 61 -18.90 -7.65 -10.12
N ASP A 62 -18.59 -7.00 -11.24
CA ASP A 62 -19.41 -5.94 -11.81
C ASP A 62 -20.34 -6.55 -12.88
N PRO A 63 -21.67 -6.55 -12.67
CA PRO A 63 -22.62 -7.03 -13.68
C PRO A 63 -22.59 -6.26 -15.00
N SER A 64 -22.10 -5.02 -15.01
CA SER A 64 -21.95 -4.20 -16.22
C SER A 64 -20.69 -4.55 -17.03
N GLN A 65 -19.69 -5.16 -16.38
CA GLN A 65 -18.42 -5.58 -16.97
C GLN A 65 -18.22 -7.10 -16.73
N PRO A 66 -18.99 -7.96 -17.42
CA PRO A 66 -19.10 -9.37 -17.06
C PRO A 66 -17.82 -10.20 -17.31
N HIS A 67 -16.84 -9.60 -18.00
CA HIS A 67 -15.56 -10.20 -18.33
C HIS A 67 -14.48 -9.92 -17.27
N ASP A 68 -14.78 -9.06 -16.30
CA ASP A 68 -13.81 -8.62 -15.31
C ASP A 68 -14.05 -9.25 -13.94
N LEU A 69 -12.94 -9.57 -13.26
CA LEU A 69 -12.91 -9.96 -11.86
C LEU A 69 -12.09 -8.93 -11.10
N TRP A 70 -12.59 -8.55 -9.94
CA TRP A 70 -11.94 -7.56 -9.08
C TRP A 70 -11.66 -8.17 -7.72
N LEU A 71 -10.51 -7.84 -7.16
CA LEU A 71 -10.17 -8.10 -5.77
C LEU A 71 -10.35 -6.81 -4.98
N ASP A 72 -11.25 -6.86 -4.01
CA ASP A 72 -11.48 -5.79 -3.05
C ASP A 72 -10.86 -6.20 -1.71
N PHE A 73 -9.83 -5.48 -1.28
CA PHE A 73 -9.08 -5.82 -0.06
C PHE A 73 -9.76 -5.32 1.22
N CYS A 74 -10.52 -4.23 1.16
CA CYS A 74 -11.01 -3.52 2.35
C CYS A 74 -12.54 -3.55 2.49
N ASN A 75 -13.28 -3.93 1.45
CA ASN A 75 -14.74 -3.81 1.33
C ASN A 75 -15.26 -2.37 1.45
N ASP A 76 -14.42 -1.41 1.09
CA ASP A 76 -14.75 0.01 1.05
C ASP A 76 -14.87 0.45 -0.42
N PRO A 77 -16.01 1.03 -0.84
CA PRO A 77 -16.22 1.45 -2.22
C PRO A 77 -15.22 2.45 -2.77
N ASP A 78 -14.64 3.28 -1.90
CA ASP A 78 -13.76 4.39 -2.25
C ASP A 78 -12.27 3.97 -2.28
N GLN A 79 -12.00 2.72 -1.89
CA GLN A 79 -10.67 2.14 -1.90
C GLN A 79 -10.34 1.49 -3.25
N PRO A 80 -9.05 1.47 -3.62
CA PRO A 80 -8.60 0.85 -4.86
C PRO A 80 -8.94 -0.64 -4.90
N ARG A 81 -9.37 -1.12 -6.08
CA ARG A 81 -9.65 -2.54 -6.35
C ARG A 81 -8.71 -3.05 -7.42
N LEU A 82 -8.13 -4.21 -7.20
CA LEU A 82 -7.20 -4.82 -8.13
C LEU A 82 -7.99 -5.56 -9.21
N HIS A 83 -7.79 -5.20 -10.47
CA HIS A 83 -8.33 -5.96 -11.59
C HIS A 83 -7.50 -7.21 -11.83
N CYS A 84 -8.18 -8.30 -12.13
CA CYS A 84 -7.58 -9.57 -12.47
C CYS A 84 -8.41 -10.25 -13.56
N GLU A 85 -7.74 -10.94 -14.47
CA GLU A 85 -8.46 -11.81 -15.40
C GLU A 85 -9.20 -12.91 -14.61
N PRO A 86 -10.41 -13.30 -15.01
CA PRO A 86 -11.18 -14.33 -14.30
C PRO A 86 -10.68 -15.75 -14.62
N THR A 87 -9.38 -15.99 -14.53
CA THR A 87 -8.73 -17.27 -14.80
C THR A 87 -8.00 -17.80 -13.57
N PHE A 88 -7.81 -19.12 -13.51
CA PHE A 88 -7.05 -19.73 -12.43
C PHE A 88 -5.59 -19.27 -12.43
N ALA A 89 -4.98 -19.11 -13.61
CA ALA A 89 -3.60 -18.67 -13.74
C ALA A 89 -3.42 -17.25 -13.18
N ALA A 90 -4.27 -16.31 -13.56
CA ALA A 90 -4.20 -14.94 -13.04
C ALA A 90 -4.43 -14.87 -11.53
N LEU A 91 -5.43 -15.59 -11.00
CA LEU A 91 -5.64 -15.67 -9.55
C LEU A 91 -4.48 -16.37 -8.81
N SER A 92 -3.82 -17.34 -9.43
CA SER A 92 -2.62 -17.99 -8.89
C SER A 92 -1.46 -16.99 -8.79
N GLU A 93 -1.27 -16.15 -9.79
CA GLU A 93 -0.23 -15.12 -9.74
C GLU A 93 -0.50 -14.08 -8.65
N VAL A 94 -1.74 -13.60 -8.56
CA VAL A 94 -2.15 -12.71 -7.46
C VAL A 94 -1.92 -13.39 -6.11
N TYR A 95 -2.23 -14.68 -5.99
CA TYR A 95 -1.97 -15.45 -4.78
C TYR A 95 -0.49 -15.54 -4.45
N GLN A 96 0.36 -15.83 -5.42
CA GLN A 96 1.80 -15.90 -5.20
C GLN A 96 2.39 -14.56 -4.77
N ARG A 97 1.96 -13.46 -5.43
CA ARG A 97 2.48 -12.10 -5.18
C ARG A 97 2.11 -11.58 -3.80
N TYR A 98 0.84 -11.66 -3.44
CA TYR A 98 0.30 -10.98 -2.25
C TYR A 98 0.06 -11.91 -1.07
N PHE A 99 -0.04 -13.24 -1.29
CA PHE A 99 -0.58 -14.15 -0.27
C PHE A 99 0.39 -15.28 0.11
N GLN A 100 1.21 -15.76 -0.83
CA GLN A 100 2.19 -16.81 -0.56
C GLN A 100 3.55 -16.24 -0.14
N ARG A 101 4.05 -15.19 -0.83
CA ARG A 101 5.41 -14.67 -0.63
C ARG A 101 5.69 -14.20 0.80
N PHE A 102 4.68 -13.74 1.53
CA PHE A 102 4.82 -13.10 2.85
C PHE A 102 4.24 -13.90 4.02
N ASN A 103 3.87 -15.17 3.80
CA ASN A 103 3.62 -16.10 4.92
C ASN A 103 4.93 -16.45 5.69
N GLY A 104 6.09 -16.07 5.15
CA GLY A 104 7.33 -16.02 5.90
C GLY A 104 7.42 -14.68 6.61
N GLN A 105 7.26 -14.65 7.93
CA GLN A 105 7.65 -13.50 8.73
C GLN A 105 9.08 -13.10 8.34
N PRO A 106 9.40 -11.80 8.18
CA PRO A 106 10.79 -11.39 8.04
C PRO A 106 11.56 -11.98 9.23
N ASN A 107 12.65 -12.71 8.96
CA ASN A 107 13.49 -13.27 10.00
C ASN A 107 13.79 -12.16 11.02
N SER A 108 13.63 -12.46 12.32
CA SER A 108 13.79 -11.51 13.43
C SER A 108 15.07 -10.67 13.39
N ASN A 109 16.12 -11.16 12.72
CA ASN A 109 17.38 -10.46 12.51
C ASN A 109 17.28 -9.29 11.51
N GLY A 110 16.45 -9.38 10.46
CA GLY A 110 16.24 -8.29 9.50
C GLY A 110 15.46 -7.12 10.10
N MET A 111 14.54 -7.43 11.02
CA MET A 111 13.76 -6.46 11.78
C MET A 111 14.60 -5.64 12.76
N GLN A 112 15.55 -6.29 13.47
CA GLN A 112 16.50 -5.60 14.34
C GLN A 112 17.49 -4.73 13.54
N MET A 113 17.89 -5.15 12.33
CA MET A 113 18.71 -4.33 11.42
C MET A 113 17.97 -3.10 10.92
N LEU A 114 16.67 -3.18 10.60
CA LEU A 114 15.88 -2.04 10.12
C LEU A 114 15.80 -0.90 11.14
N ALA A 115 15.53 -1.21 12.41
CA ALA A 115 15.53 -0.21 13.48
C ALA A 115 16.91 0.44 13.70
N GLN A 116 17.98 -0.36 13.61
CA GLN A 116 19.37 0.14 13.70
C GLN A 116 19.72 1.05 12.51
N VAL A 117 19.18 0.78 11.32
CA VAL A 117 19.44 1.58 10.12
C VAL A 117 18.79 2.94 10.20
N VAL A 118 17.57 3.05 10.74
CA VAL A 118 16.97 4.38 10.92
C VAL A 118 17.75 5.20 11.94
N GLN A 119 18.19 4.59 13.05
CA GLN A 119 19.07 5.25 14.01
C GLN A 119 20.44 5.65 13.40
N LEU A 120 21.00 4.84 12.50
CA LEU A 120 22.24 5.17 11.78
C LEU A 120 22.04 6.26 10.72
N ARG A 121 20.85 6.35 10.10
CA ARG A 121 20.50 7.38 9.10
C ARG A 121 20.24 8.74 9.71
N ALA A 122 19.69 8.77 10.93
CA ALA A 122 19.64 10.00 11.73
C ALA A 122 21.03 10.62 11.95
N GLN A 123 22.11 9.86 11.76
CA GLN A 123 23.49 10.32 11.92
C GLN A 123 24.20 10.61 10.59
N LEU A 124 23.87 9.88 9.51
CA LEU A 124 24.52 10.01 8.20
C LEU A 124 23.50 9.66 7.10
N ASN A 125 23.14 10.63 6.26
CA ASN A 125 22.23 10.54 5.10
C ASN A 125 22.62 9.49 4.01
N THR A 126 23.48 8.52 4.28
CA THR A 126 24.21 7.75 3.25
C THR A 126 23.92 6.25 3.20
N VAL A 127 23.11 5.69 4.10
CA VAL A 127 22.87 4.24 4.10
C VAL A 127 21.59 3.92 3.34
N GLY A 128 21.66 3.49 2.08
CA GLY A 128 20.50 3.04 1.31
C GLY A 128 19.88 1.74 1.89
N LEU A 129 18.54 1.66 1.97
CA LEU A 129 17.82 0.48 2.50
C LEU A 129 18.04 -0.75 1.62
N ASP A 130 18.37 -0.55 0.35
CA ASP A 130 18.77 -1.57 -0.62
C ASP A 130 19.98 -2.38 -0.15
N SER A 131 20.94 -1.75 0.53
CA SER A 131 22.11 -2.44 1.11
C SER A 131 21.77 -3.38 2.27
N ILE A 132 20.57 -3.24 2.86
CA ILE A 132 20.11 -3.97 4.06
C ILE A 132 19.01 -4.97 3.75
N LEU A 133 18.05 -4.58 2.90
CA LEU A 133 16.91 -5.41 2.50
C LEU A 133 17.32 -6.49 1.47
N GLY A 134 18.52 -6.35 0.89
CA GLY A 134 19.08 -7.27 -0.08
C GLY A 134 18.72 -6.92 -1.52
N ALA A 135 19.33 -7.64 -2.46
CA ALA A 135 19.12 -7.41 -3.89
C ALA A 135 17.65 -7.60 -4.30
N GLY A 136 17.12 -6.68 -5.11
CA GLY A 136 15.78 -6.77 -5.70
C GLY A 136 14.72 -5.87 -5.06
N TYR A 137 15.04 -5.16 -3.97
CA TYR A 137 14.20 -4.09 -3.46
C TYR A 137 14.46 -2.78 -4.21
N GLN A 138 13.37 -2.08 -4.55
CA GLN A 138 13.40 -0.69 -4.99
C GLN A 138 12.94 0.22 -3.85
N GLN A 139 13.28 1.50 -3.95
CA GLN A 139 12.80 2.53 -3.03
C GLN A 139 12.31 3.76 -3.79
N PHE A 140 11.28 4.41 -3.26
CA PHE A 140 10.97 5.79 -3.59
C PHE A 140 10.68 6.56 -2.29
N GLN A 141 10.74 7.89 -2.38
CA GLN A 141 10.53 8.77 -1.26
C GLN A 141 9.68 9.97 -1.66
N LEU A 142 8.84 10.39 -0.73
CA LEU A 142 7.91 11.50 -0.84
C LEU A 142 8.15 12.44 0.33
N PHE A 143 8.24 13.73 0.05
CA PHE A 143 8.12 14.75 1.07
C PHE A 143 6.64 15.01 1.32
N LEU A 144 6.20 15.01 2.58
CA LEU A 144 4.80 15.10 2.99
C LEU A 144 4.45 16.40 3.72
N GLY A 145 5.41 17.33 3.78
CA GLY A 145 5.23 18.64 4.40
C GLY A 145 5.90 18.78 5.76
N LEU A 146 5.74 19.97 6.31
CA LEU A 146 6.17 20.34 7.65
C LEU A 146 5.01 20.07 8.61
N ILE A 147 5.24 19.27 9.65
CA ILE A 147 4.21 18.84 10.60
C ILE A 147 4.64 19.16 12.03
N ASP A 148 3.71 19.64 12.84
CA ASP A 148 3.92 19.82 14.28
C ASP A 148 3.73 18.49 15.03
N GLU A 149 3.94 18.51 16.35
CA GLU A 149 3.76 17.32 17.21
C GLU A 149 2.35 16.72 17.13
N ASP A 150 1.31 17.57 17.09
CA ASP A 150 -0.07 17.11 16.91
C ASP A 150 -0.27 16.44 15.53
N GLY A 151 0.37 16.97 14.49
CA GLY A 151 0.43 16.38 13.16
C GLY A 151 1.13 15.02 13.13
N ILE A 152 2.25 14.87 13.86
CA ILE A 152 2.95 13.58 14.01
C ILE A 152 2.01 12.55 14.66
N VAL A 153 1.39 12.91 15.79
CA VAL A 153 0.45 12.02 16.51
C VAL A 153 -0.76 11.67 15.63
N GLY A 154 -1.32 12.65 14.92
CA GLY A 154 -2.42 12.43 13.99
C GLY A 154 -2.04 11.47 12.86
N LEU A 155 -0.83 11.61 12.34
CA LEU A 155 -0.33 10.76 11.27
C LEU A 155 -0.06 9.33 11.75
N GLU A 156 0.61 9.15 12.89
CA GLU A 156 0.86 7.82 13.47
C GLU A 156 -0.47 7.10 13.78
N ASN A 157 -1.45 7.80 14.32
CA ASN A 157 -2.80 7.26 14.51
C ASN A 157 -3.43 6.84 13.16
N SER A 158 -3.31 7.67 12.12
CA SER A 158 -3.84 7.34 10.79
C SER A 158 -3.20 6.08 10.21
N MET A 159 -1.91 5.83 10.47
CA MET A 159 -1.20 4.62 10.05
C MET A 159 -1.68 3.39 10.80
N VAL A 160 -1.89 3.48 12.12
CA VAL A 160 -2.44 2.39 12.95
C VAL A 160 -3.84 1.94 12.49
N PHE A 161 -4.64 2.86 11.96
CA PHE A 161 -5.97 2.56 11.43
C PHE A 161 -6.00 2.35 9.91
N ASN A 162 -4.86 2.37 9.24
CA ASN A 162 -4.79 2.16 7.80
C ASN A 162 -5.00 0.67 7.48
N PRO A 163 -6.07 0.30 6.75
CA PRO A 163 -6.39 -1.10 6.48
C PRO A 163 -5.39 -1.79 5.55
N TRP A 164 -4.48 -1.03 4.95
CA TRP A 164 -3.43 -1.50 4.04
C TRP A 164 -2.08 -1.71 4.73
N LEU A 165 -1.96 -1.35 6.00
CA LEU A 165 -0.76 -1.58 6.81
C LEU A 165 -0.99 -2.73 7.80
N ASP A 166 0.10 -3.38 8.18
CA ASP A 166 0.12 -4.28 9.32
C ASP A 166 -0.10 -3.48 10.62
N LEU A 167 -0.83 -4.09 11.54
CA LEU A 167 -1.25 -3.45 12.79
C LEU A 167 -0.06 -3.06 13.65
N HIS A 168 0.96 -3.92 13.66
CA HIS A 168 2.10 -3.76 14.53
C HIS A 168 3.18 -2.97 13.80
N PRO A 169 3.49 -1.73 14.26
CA PRO A 169 4.62 -1.03 13.73
C PRO A 169 5.88 -1.85 13.94
N LEU A 170 6.77 -1.81 12.96
CA LEU A 170 8.07 -2.45 13.01
C LEU A 170 8.98 -1.78 14.03
N ALA A 171 8.93 -0.44 14.08
CA ALA A 171 9.67 0.37 15.02
C ALA A 171 9.05 1.78 15.08
N ILE A 172 9.07 2.38 16.26
CA ILE A 172 8.63 3.76 16.52
C ILE A 172 9.63 4.40 17.47
N ASP A 173 10.13 5.58 17.10
CA ASP A 173 10.93 6.46 17.94
C ASP A 173 10.63 7.90 17.51
N SER A 174 9.51 8.46 17.95
CA SER A 174 9.07 9.80 17.55
C SER A 174 9.62 10.92 18.46
N ALA A 175 10.27 10.57 19.57
CA ALA A 175 10.73 11.50 20.62
C ALA A 175 12.18 12.00 20.44
N SER A 176 12.93 11.49 19.46
CA SER A 176 14.31 11.90 19.17
C SER A 176 14.39 13.05 18.15
N GLY A 177 15.53 13.76 18.08
CA GLY A 177 15.73 14.89 17.14
C GLY A 177 15.45 14.56 15.66
N CYS A 178 15.62 13.29 15.28
CA CYS A 178 15.13 12.74 14.01
C CYS A 178 14.28 11.50 14.32
N GLY A 179 12.98 11.72 14.50
CA GLY A 179 12.05 10.68 14.87
C GLY A 179 11.63 9.81 13.68
N TYR A 180 11.07 8.63 13.93
CA TYR A 180 10.56 7.78 12.86
C TYR A 180 9.46 6.81 13.30
N SER A 181 8.68 6.36 12.32
CA SER A 181 7.67 5.31 12.46
C SER A 181 7.68 4.38 11.25
N GLN A 182 7.79 3.07 11.48
CA GLN A 182 7.90 2.06 10.43
C GLN A 182 6.77 1.04 10.45
N TYR A 183 6.25 0.69 9.28
CA TYR A 183 5.13 -0.24 9.09
C TYR A 183 5.38 -1.17 7.90
N LEU A 184 4.83 -2.38 7.95
CA LEU A 184 4.69 -3.23 6.77
C LEU A 184 3.35 -2.95 6.09
N THR A 185 3.29 -3.08 4.77
CA THR A 185 2.01 -3.23 4.09
C THR A 185 1.44 -4.63 4.33
N ALA A 186 0.12 -4.71 4.45
CA ALA A 186 -0.57 -5.90 4.94
C ALA A 186 -0.50 -7.10 3.99
N TYR A 187 -0.15 -6.91 2.72
CA TYR A 187 -0.19 -7.98 1.70
C TYR A 187 1.17 -8.21 1.04
N SER A 188 1.79 -7.15 0.51
CA SER A 188 3.08 -7.25 -0.20
C SER A 188 4.30 -7.12 0.70
N GLY A 189 4.13 -6.91 2.00
CA GLY A 189 5.26 -6.75 2.93
C GLY A 189 6.21 -5.62 2.55
N SER A 190 5.72 -4.61 1.83
CA SER A 190 6.49 -3.39 1.54
C SER A 190 6.68 -2.63 2.84
N ILE A 191 7.81 -1.94 3.00
CA ILE A 191 8.14 -1.23 4.24
C ILE A 191 7.90 0.26 4.03
N LEU A 192 6.94 0.81 4.76
CA LEU A 192 6.76 2.24 4.92
C LEU A 192 7.59 2.73 6.09
N THR A 193 8.44 3.73 5.85
CA THR A 193 9.15 4.49 6.88
C THR A 193 8.73 5.94 6.81
N MET A 194 8.14 6.43 7.90
CA MET A 194 7.93 7.85 8.16
C MET A 194 9.15 8.38 8.90
N GLU A 195 9.80 9.41 8.37
CA GLU A 195 10.95 10.08 8.98
C GLU A 195 10.52 11.52 9.37
N PHE A 196 10.79 11.93 10.60
CA PHE A 196 10.42 13.21 11.19
C PHE A 196 11.68 13.98 11.56
N ASN A 197 12.17 14.81 10.63
CA ASN A 197 13.45 15.49 10.79
C ASN A 197 13.27 16.88 11.39
N ARG A 198 13.77 17.10 12.61
CA ARG A 198 13.72 18.38 13.32
C ARG A 198 15.02 19.19 13.18
N ASP A 199 16.06 18.63 12.56
CA ASP A 199 17.37 19.29 12.45
C ASP A 199 17.38 20.48 11.46
N TYR A 200 16.39 20.53 10.57
CA TYR A 200 16.27 21.55 9.50
C TYR A 200 15.16 22.57 9.75
N THR A 201 14.52 22.52 10.91
CA THR A 201 13.34 23.33 11.25
C THR A 201 13.57 24.08 12.57
N ALA A 202 12.86 25.20 12.75
CA ALA A 202 12.81 25.91 14.02
C ALA A 202 11.68 25.35 14.91
N ASP A 203 11.76 25.58 16.22
CA ASP A 203 10.96 25.00 17.31
C ASP A 203 9.52 24.55 16.94
N ASP A 204 9.20 23.31 17.34
CA ASP A 204 7.91 22.60 17.31
C ASP A 204 7.39 22.07 15.96
N VAL A 205 8.20 22.09 14.89
CA VAL A 205 7.82 21.53 13.59
C VAL A 205 8.89 20.56 13.08
N ALA A 206 8.50 19.44 12.48
CA ALA A 206 9.37 18.45 11.84
C ALA A 206 9.10 18.39 10.33
N LEU A 207 10.15 18.17 9.55
CA LEU A 207 10.04 17.83 8.14
C LEU A 207 9.67 16.34 8.01
N CYS A 208 8.54 16.03 7.36
CA CYS A 208 8.04 14.66 7.22
C CYS A 208 8.37 14.05 5.86
N LEU A 209 9.11 12.95 5.86
CA LEU A 209 9.39 12.13 4.68
C LEU A 209 8.68 10.78 4.80
N ALA A 210 8.02 10.33 3.73
CA ALA A 210 7.60 8.94 3.59
C ALA A 210 8.50 8.23 2.59
N ARG A 211 9.17 7.18 3.05
CA ARG A 211 9.99 6.29 2.23
C ARG A 211 9.34 4.92 2.15
N ILE A 212 9.24 4.39 0.94
CA ILE A 212 8.69 3.06 0.70
C ILE A 212 9.78 2.20 0.09
N ALA A 213 10.07 1.06 0.72
CA ALA A 213 10.90 0.01 0.14
C ALA A 213 10.02 -1.19 -0.23
N TYR A 214 10.14 -1.66 -1.47
CA TYR A 214 9.23 -2.66 -2.04
C TYR A 214 9.93 -3.57 -3.05
N GLN A 215 9.35 -4.74 -3.29
CA GLN A 215 9.74 -5.59 -4.42
C GLN A 215 8.84 -5.26 -5.62
N PRO A 216 9.43 -4.96 -6.80
CA PRO A 216 8.64 -4.68 -8.00
C PRO A 216 7.71 -5.82 -8.38
N VAL A 217 6.49 -5.47 -8.81
CA VAL A 217 5.49 -6.42 -9.31
C VAL A 217 4.91 -5.99 -10.64
N ALA A 218 4.44 -6.96 -11.42
CA ALA A 218 3.80 -6.72 -12.71
C ALA A 218 2.34 -6.24 -12.54
N GLU A 219 2.15 -5.02 -12.05
CA GLU A 219 0.84 -4.38 -11.82
C GLU A 219 0.64 -3.05 -12.54
N GLN A 220 1.53 -2.74 -13.49
CA GLN A 220 1.57 -1.45 -14.19
C GLN A 220 0.22 -1.01 -14.73
N ALA A 221 -0.55 -1.92 -15.34
CA ALA A 221 -1.88 -1.60 -15.88
C ALA A 221 -2.89 -1.26 -14.78
N ASN A 222 -2.83 -1.93 -13.62
CA ASN A 222 -3.69 -1.67 -12.48
C ASN A 222 -3.36 -0.32 -11.83
N ILE A 223 -2.08 -0.06 -11.59
CA ILE A 223 -1.61 1.21 -11.04
C ILE A 223 -1.95 2.35 -12.00
N GLN A 224 -1.58 2.24 -13.27
CA GLN A 224 -1.86 3.28 -14.28
C GLN A 224 -3.36 3.57 -14.43
N ARG A 225 -4.21 2.53 -14.46
CA ARG A 225 -5.66 2.70 -14.52
C ARG A 225 -6.15 3.55 -13.34
N TRP A 226 -5.68 3.24 -12.15
CA TRP A 226 -6.10 3.95 -10.95
C TRP A 226 -5.60 5.40 -10.93
N GLN A 227 -4.34 5.63 -11.29
CA GLN A 227 -3.72 6.97 -11.35
C GLN A 227 -4.46 7.89 -12.33
N MET A 228 -4.87 7.37 -13.49
CA MET A 228 -5.68 8.12 -14.45
C MET A 228 -7.07 8.51 -13.92
N GLN A 229 -7.64 7.72 -13.00
CA GLN A 229 -8.93 8.00 -12.37
C GLN A 229 -8.81 8.99 -11.20
N ASN A 230 -7.62 9.11 -10.62
CA ASN A 230 -7.37 9.89 -9.39
C ASN A 230 -6.10 10.77 -9.54
N PRO A 231 -6.05 11.68 -10.52
CA PRO A 231 -4.84 12.45 -10.83
C PRO A 231 -4.40 13.39 -9.70
N GLU A 232 -5.31 13.79 -8.82
CA GLU A 232 -5.04 14.68 -7.69
C GLU A 232 -4.51 13.95 -6.44
N SER A 233 -4.52 12.61 -6.44
CA SER A 233 -4.06 11.81 -5.29
C SER A 233 -2.53 11.65 -5.31
N ILE A 234 -1.91 11.53 -4.13
CA ILE A 234 -0.50 11.12 -3.99
C ILE A 234 -0.19 9.88 -4.82
N ALA A 235 -1.15 8.95 -4.85
CA ALA A 235 -0.96 7.71 -5.55
C ALA A 235 -0.70 7.88 -7.06
N ALA A 236 -1.02 9.04 -7.65
CA ALA A 236 -0.70 9.42 -9.03
C ALA A 236 0.82 9.50 -9.31
N CYS A 237 1.64 9.76 -8.29
CA CYS A 237 3.10 9.86 -8.44
C CYS A 237 3.86 8.59 -8.05
N LEU A 238 3.16 7.53 -7.69
CA LEU A 238 3.80 6.26 -7.36
C LEU A 238 4.40 5.59 -8.61
N PRO A 239 5.55 4.91 -8.49
CA PRO A 239 6.08 4.08 -9.57
C PRO A 239 5.06 3.03 -10.02
N LEU A 240 5.04 2.70 -11.32
CA LEU A 240 4.06 1.77 -11.89
C LEU A 240 4.26 0.30 -11.48
N ASP A 241 5.44 -0.04 -10.95
CA ASP A 241 5.81 -1.38 -10.50
C ASP A 241 5.63 -1.57 -8.98
N VAL A 242 5.08 -0.59 -8.27
CA VAL A 242 4.73 -0.77 -6.85
C VAL A 242 3.65 -1.84 -6.67
N PRO A 243 3.71 -2.61 -5.58
CA PRO A 243 2.60 -3.45 -5.16
C PRO A 243 1.31 -2.66 -4.94
N PHE A 244 0.18 -3.28 -5.26
CA PHE A 244 -1.12 -2.61 -5.27
C PHE A 244 -1.57 -2.11 -3.89
N ASP A 245 -1.14 -2.74 -2.81
CA ASP A 245 -1.43 -2.32 -1.43
C ASP A 245 -0.62 -1.09 -0.99
N VAL A 246 0.49 -0.77 -1.65
CA VAL A 246 1.18 0.52 -1.47
C VAL A 246 0.27 1.67 -1.92
N LEU A 247 -0.44 1.50 -3.05
CA LEU A 247 -1.40 2.49 -3.53
C LEU A 247 -2.53 2.70 -2.52
N GLY A 248 -3.07 1.62 -1.96
CA GLY A 248 -4.08 1.69 -0.91
C GLY A 248 -3.60 2.43 0.36
N THR A 249 -2.34 2.23 0.74
CA THR A 249 -1.72 2.93 1.87
C THR A 249 -1.80 4.44 1.71
N PHE A 250 -1.50 4.97 0.52
CA PHE A 250 -1.54 6.40 0.25
C PHE A 250 -2.95 6.94 0.00
N GLN A 251 -3.89 6.12 -0.46
CA GLN A 251 -5.29 6.55 -0.62
C GLN A 251 -6.00 6.80 0.70
N HIS A 252 -5.70 6.00 1.74
CA HIS A 252 -6.41 6.06 3.01
C HIS A 252 -5.98 7.25 3.90
N ALA A 253 -4.76 7.74 3.76
CA ALA A 253 -4.25 8.81 4.60
C ALA A 253 -4.54 10.20 4.02
N ALA A 254 -4.91 11.13 4.91
CA ALA A 254 -5.17 12.52 4.57
C ALA A 254 -3.83 13.27 4.42
N TRP A 255 -3.14 13.02 3.33
CA TRP A 255 -1.89 13.71 3.04
C TRP A 255 -2.20 15.10 2.49
N GLY A 256 -2.00 16.14 3.30
CA GLY A 256 -2.40 17.50 2.97
C GLY A 256 -1.61 18.13 1.82
N TRP A 257 -0.31 17.82 1.71
CA TRP A 257 0.59 18.37 0.70
C TRP A 257 1.79 17.42 0.49
N TRP A 258 2.29 17.30 -0.73
CA TRP A 258 3.35 16.34 -1.03
C TRP A 258 4.20 16.72 -2.25
N GLN A 259 5.43 16.21 -2.31
CA GLN A 259 6.36 16.45 -3.42
C GLN A 259 7.36 15.28 -3.61
N THR A 260 7.70 14.96 -4.86
CA THR A 260 8.76 13.99 -5.19
C THR A 260 10.16 14.64 -5.22
N ALA A 261 11.22 13.82 -5.22
CA ALA A 261 12.60 14.30 -5.33
C ALA A 261 12.82 15.15 -6.58
N GLU A 262 12.32 14.67 -7.73
CA GLU A 262 12.46 15.32 -9.03
C GLU A 262 11.70 16.64 -9.07
N ALA A 263 10.50 16.68 -8.48
CA ALA A 263 9.71 17.89 -8.38
C ALA A 263 10.40 18.93 -7.46
N ALA A 264 10.98 18.50 -6.35
CA ALA A 264 11.74 19.37 -5.45
C ALA A 264 12.99 19.93 -6.14
N GLN A 265 13.73 19.09 -6.87
CA GLN A 265 14.90 19.51 -7.64
C GLN A 265 14.55 20.54 -8.72
N ALA A 266 13.42 20.36 -9.41
CA ALA A 266 12.96 21.30 -10.43
C ALA A 266 12.62 22.69 -9.84
N LEU A 267 11.95 22.74 -8.69
CA LEU A 267 11.65 23.99 -8.00
C LEU A 267 12.91 24.64 -7.40
N ALA A 268 13.84 23.84 -6.86
CA ALA A 268 15.12 24.32 -6.36
C ALA A 268 15.94 24.99 -7.48
N ALA A 269 15.96 24.38 -8.67
CA ALA A 269 16.61 24.95 -9.85
C ALA A 269 15.97 26.27 -10.32
N ALA A 270 14.69 26.50 -10.00
CA ALA A 270 13.98 27.75 -10.24
C ALA A 270 14.20 28.81 -9.13
N GLY A 271 14.99 28.50 -8.10
CA GLY A 271 15.37 29.43 -7.04
C GLY A 271 14.56 29.34 -5.75
N ASP A 272 13.72 28.32 -5.56
CA ASP A 272 12.99 28.11 -4.31
C ASP A 272 13.91 27.52 -3.23
N SER A 273 14.15 28.30 -2.16
CA SER A 273 15.05 27.91 -1.06
C SER A 273 14.51 26.76 -0.21
N ASN A 274 13.20 26.64 -0.06
CA ASN A 274 12.60 25.52 0.66
C ASN A 274 12.69 24.24 -0.17
N ALA A 275 12.43 24.35 -1.47
CA ALA A 275 12.61 23.23 -2.39
C ALA A 275 14.08 22.77 -2.46
N ALA A 276 15.07 23.65 -2.28
CA ALA A 276 16.47 23.27 -2.21
C ALA A 276 16.80 22.40 -0.97
N ILE A 277 16.21 22.72 0.18
CA ILE A 277 16.32 21.90 1.40
C ILE A 277 15.66 20.53 1.17
N ILE A 278 14.45 20.53 0.60
CA ILE A 278 13.70 19.31 0.28
C ILE A 278 14.49 18.45 -0.72
N ALA A 279 15.02 19.05 -1.79
CA ALA A 279 15.82 18.36 -2.81
C ALA A 279 17.11 17.78 -2.23
N HIS A 280 17.74 18.45 -1.25
CA HIS A 280 18.91 17.91 -0.56
C HIS A 280 18.56 16.67 0.28
N LEU A 281 17.41 16.67 0.94
CA LEU A 281 16.93 15.55 1.75
C LEU A 281 16.39 14.38 0.92
N LEU A 282 15.89 14.68 -0.28
CA LEU A 282 15.38 13.72 -1.25
C LEU A 282 16.40 13.25 -2.30
N ALA A 283 17.68 13.68 -2.22
CA ALA A 283 18.76 13.22 -3.10
C ALA A 283 19.50 12.02 -2.48
#